data_AF-A0A7C3BDC3-F1
#
_entry.id   AF-A0A7C3BDC3-F1
#
_cell.length_a   1.000
_cell.length_b   1.000
_cell.length_c   1.000
_cell.angle_alpha   90.00
_cell.angle_beta   90.00
_cell.angle_gamma   90.00
#
_symmetry.space_group_name_H-M   'P 1'
#
loop_
_entity.id
_entity.type
_entity.pdbx_description
1 polymer ?
#
loop_
_entity_poly.entity_id
_entity_poly.type
_entity_poly.pdbx_seq_one_letter_code
_entity_poly.pdbx_strand_id
1 'polypeptide(L)'
;MNLNRRDFLKMGSLGMAAAAFPRSIAIPRQDDFPEAEYLCRISEDTVRVHARPHPDSTVMHYLRQDDVVEAYCRVVGQGVYDHNHVWFETPLGFVWSSYAQPVHNRSNPLLDAIPEDGTWTEVTVPYVDGRSRPDPYAPVVYRLYYAMVLNVDQRVEGSDGEIWYRVHDENNIIMYAHGSAFRSIAAEEIAPISPEVEDKVIRVRLLRQDLSAYENGVEVYYCRIASGYAYYDDDEVRRWHTPVGDWYTWRKMVSRHMAGGDAVTGYDIPGVGWTIVFTDSGEAIHSTHWHNDYGTPRSRGCVNVRPEDSKWLFRWTSPIVDYRPGDVTVRWPNRGTLIEVRE
;
A
#
# COMPACT_ATOMS: atom_id res chain seq x y z
N MET A 1 -49.56 18.95 31.87
CA MET A 1 -48.76 17.95 32.62
C MET A 1 -47.81 18.73 33.52
N ASN A 2 -48.02 18.72 34.84
CA ASN A 2 -47.20 19.48 35.79
C ASN A 2 -46.01 18.63 36.24
N LEU A 3 -44.81 18.92 35.72
CA LEU A 3 -43.56 18.34 36.17
C LEU A 3 -43.21 18.88 37.56
N ASN A 4 -43.18 18.00 38.58
CA ASN A 4 -42.79 18.38 39.93
C ASN A 4 -41.25 18.33 40.08
N ARG A 5 -40.69 19.16 40.97
CA ARG A 5 -39.24 19.28 41.23
C ARG A 5 -38.54 17.94 41.54
N ARG A 6 -39.28 16.95 42.06
CA ARG A 6 -38.79 15.58 42.29
C ARG A 6 -38.59 14.77 41.02
N ASP A 7 -39.37 15.01 39.97
CA ASP A 7 -39.23 14.31 38.68
C ASP A 7 -38.11 14.92 37.83
N PHE A 8 -37.88 16.23 37.98
CA PHE A 8 -36.74 16.92 37.37
C PHE A 8 -35.39 16.42 37.92
N LEU A 9 -35.30 16.18 39.23
CA LEU A 9 -34.09 15.62 39.85
C LEU A 9 -33.83 14.16 39.45
N LYS A 10 -34.88 13.35 39.25
CA LYS A 10 -34.75 11.98 38.76
C LYS A 10 -34.32 11.90 37.29
N MET A 11 -34.77 12.83 36.44
CA MET A 11 -34.28 12.95 35.07
C MET A 11 -32.83 13.49 35.01
N GLY A 12 -32.44 14.35 35.95
CA GLY A 12 -31.06 14.84 36.06
C GLY A 12 -30.05 13.74 36.43
N SER A 13 -30.42 12.78 37.27
CA SER A 13 -29.55 11.65 37.64
C SER A 13 -29.34 10.63 36.50
N LEU A 14 -30.31 10.47 35.60
CA LEU A 14 -30.16 9.61 34.41
C LEU A 14 -29.29 10.27 33.33
N GLY A 15 -29.35 11.61 33.21
CA GLY A 15 -28.52 12.35 32.26
C GLY A 15 -27.03 12.39 32.63
N MET A 16 -26.69 12.38 33.92
CA MET A 16 -25.27 12.38 34.37
C MET A 16 -24.62 11.00 34.39
N ALA A 17 -25.39 9.91 34.53
CA ALA A 17 -24.83 8.55 34.47
C ALA A 17 -24.38 8.17 33.04
N ALA A 18 -25.01 8.72 32.00
CA ALA A 18 -24.61 8.50 30.61
C ALA A 18 -23.35 9.28 30.21
N ALA A 19 -22.98 10.33 30.96
CA ALA A 19 -21.80 11.17 30.70
C ALA A 19 -20.55 10.71 31.47
N ALA A 20 -20.66 9.69 32.34
CA ALA A 20 -19.59 9.23 33.21
C ALA A 20 -18.97 7.89 32.80
N PHE A 21 -19.30 7.36 31.62
CA PHE A 21 -18.41 6.39 31.01
C PHE A 21 -17.27 7.17 30.35
N PRO A 22 -16.02 7.11 30.86
CA PRO A 22 -14.92 7.41 29.98
C PRO A 22 -15.11 6.48 28.78
N ARG A 23 -15.40 7.06 27.61
CA ARG A 23 -14.96 6.41 26.39
C ARG A 23 -13.46 6.32 26.60
N SER A 24 -12.99 5.18 27.09
CA SER A 24 -11.63 4.77 26.83
C SER A 24 -11.50 4.97 25.33
N ILE A 25 -10.80 6.03 24.94
CA ILE A 25 -10.18 6.07 23.62
C ILE A 25 -9.15 4.95 23.75
N ALA A 26 -9.62 3.73 23.55
CA ALA A 26 -8.76 2.60 23.33
C ALA A 26 -8.06 3.00 22.04
N ILE A 27 -6.85 3.52 22.19
CA ILE A 27 -5.91 3.61 21.09
C ILE A 27 -5.78 2.15 20.66
N PRO A 28 -6.28 1.77 19.47
CA PRO A 28 -6.16 0.40 19.00
C PRO A 28 -4.67 0.07 19.06
N ARG A 29 -4.30 -0.88 19.91
CA ARG A 29 -2.93 -1.38 19.89
C ARG A 29 -2.78 -2.19 18.61
N GLN A 30 -1.56 -2.25 18.12
CA GLN A 30 -1.12 -3.13 17.04
C GLN A 30 -1.47 -4.62 17.31
N ASP A 31 -1.88 -4.95 18.55
CA ASP A 31 -2.13 -6.29 19.08
C ASP A 31 -3.52 -6.88 18.77
N ASP A 32 -4.43 -6.18 18.10
CA ASP A 32 -5.81 -6.66 17.88
C ASP A 32 -6.10 -7.19 16.46
N PHE A 33 -5.08 -7.37 15.61
CA PHE A 33 -5.31 -7.99 14.30
C PHE A 33 -5.66 -9.47 14.45
N PRO A 34 -6.60 -10.01 13.63
CA PRO A 34 -6.93 -11.44 13.69
C PRO A 34 -5.69 -12.32 13.47
N GLU A 35 -5.53 -13.36 14.29
CA GLU A 35 -4.52 -14.39 14.10
C GLU A 35 -4.96 -15.37 13.01
N ALA A 36 -4.76 -14.99 11.75
CA ALA A 36 -5.06 -15.83 10.59
C ALA A 36 -3.94 -15.80 9.55
N GLU A 37 -3.82 -16.88 8.78
CA GLU A 37 -2.81 -17.01 7.71
C GLU A 37 -3.03 -15.97 6.58
N TYR A 38 -4.30 -15.77 6.23
CA TYR A 38 -4.74 -14.89 5.15
C TYR A 38 -5.64 -13.78 5.72
N LEU A 39 -5.17 -12.54 5.59
CA LEU A 39 -5.90 -11.35 6.01
C LEU A 39 -6.15 -10.45 4.81
N CYS A 40 -7.19 -9.63 4.91
CA CYS A 40 -7.34 -8.47 4.06
C CYS A 40 -7.68 -7.21 4.86
N ARG A 41 -7.05 -6.10 4.48
CA ARG A 41 -7.34 -4.76 4.98
C ARG A 41 -8.30 -4.07 4.01
N ILE A 42 -9.36 -3.46 4.52
CA ILE A 42 -10.27 -2.67 3.70
C ILE A 42 -9.61 -1.37 3.25
N SER A 43 -9.59 -1.13 1.94
CA SER A 43 -8.94 0.04 1.33
C SER A 43 -9.87 1.21 1.03
N GLU A 44 -11.19 1.00 1.10
CA GLU A 44 -12.21 2.03 0.86
C GLU A 44 -12.86 2.50 2.16
N ASP A 45 -13.40 3.72 2.18
CA ASP A 45 -14.06 4.32 3.35
C ASP A 45 -15.12 3.42 3.98
N THR A 46 -15.94 2.77 3.15
CA THR A 46 -16.97 1.82 3.59
C THR A 46 -17.24 0.77 2.52
N VAL A 47 -17.24 -0.49 2.91
CA VAL A 47 -17.43 -1.66 2.03
C VAL A 47 -18.61 -2.49 2.51
N ARG A 48 -19.43 -2.95 1.56
CA ARG A 48 -20.54 -3.86 1.79
C ARG A 48 -20.02 -5.30 1.82
N VAL A 49 -20.40 -6.05 2.86
CA VAL A 49 -20.18 -7.50 2.94
C VAL A 49 -21.45 -8.20 2.51
N HIS A 50 -21.33 -9.09 1.54
CA HIS A 50 -22.44 -9.70 0.84
C HIS A 50 -22.67 -11.15 1.29
N ALA A 51 -23.93 -11.62 1.28
CA ALA A 51 -24.26 -13.01 1.64
C ALA A 51 -23.75 -14.04 0.62
N ARG A 52 -23.52 -13.60 -0.63
CA ARG A 52 -22.98 -14.41 -1.74
C ARG A 52 -21.97 -13.56 -2.52
N PRO A 53 -21.05 -14.16 -3.31
CA PRO A 53 -20.09 -13.42 -4.15
C PRO A 53 -20.80 -12.81 -5.37
N HIS A 54 -21.68 -11.84 -5.12
CA HIS A 54 -22.52 -11.19 -6.11
C HIS A 54 -22.96 -9.81 -5.60
N PRO A 55 -22.85 -8.73 -6.40
CA PRO A 55 -23.14 -7.36 -5.96
C PRO A 55 -24.60 -7.15 -5.54
N ASP A 56 -25.54 -7.82 -6.20
CA ASP A 56 -26.97 -7.72 -5.86
C ASP A 56 -27.43 -8.66 -4.74
N SER A 57 -26.52 -9.41 -4.11
CA SER A 57 -26.90 -10.26 -2.99
C SER A 57 -27.08 -9.44 -1.70
N THR A 58 -27.86 -9.99 -0.76
CA THR A 58 -28.16 -9.38 0.54
C THR A 58 -26.89 -8.89 1.21
N VAL A 59 -26.88 -7.62 1.61
CA VAL A 59 -25.79 -7.05 2.41
C VAL A 59 -25.98 -7.49 3.86
N MET A 60 -24.96 -8.16 4.40
CA MET A 60 -24.97 -8.72 5.75
C MET A 60 -24.31 -7.77 6.75
N HIS A 61 -23.21 -7.15 6.36
CA HIS A 61 -22.41 -6.27 7.21
C HIS A 61 -21.80 -5.12 6.40
N TYR A 62 -21.23 -4.16 7.14
CA TYR A 62 -20.41 -3.09 6.58
C TYR A 62 -19.06 -3.11 7.29
N LEU A 63 -17.99 -3.00 6.50
CA LEU A 63 -16.64 -2.78 6.99
C LEU A 63 -16.21 -1.36 6.62
N ARG A 64 -15.31 -0.78 7.39
CA ARG A 64 -14.72 0.55 7.18
C ARG A 64 -13.28 0.44 6.73
N GLN A 65 -12.75 1.54 6.21
CA GLN A 65 -11.32 1.67 5.92
C GLN A 65 -10.48 1.22 7.12
N ASP A 66 -9.42 0.47 6.83
CA ASP A 66 -8.49 -0.13 7.79
C ASP A 66 -9.06 -1.24 8.67
N ASP A 67 -10.35 -1.61 8.53
CA ASP A 67 -10.80 -2.88 9.11
C ASP A 67 -9.98 -4.03 8.51
N VAL A 68 -9.45 -4.89 9.38
CA VAL A 68 -8.70 -6.09 9.00
C VAL A 68 -9.53 -7.30 9.33
N VAL A 69 -9.80 -8.12 8.32
CA VAL A 69 -10.60 -9.34 8.46
C VAL A 69 -9.86 -10.54 7.90
N GLU A 70 -10.17 -11.71 8.45
CA GLU A 70 -9.72 -12.99 7.89
C GLU A 70 -10.35 -13.22 6.51
N ALA A 71 -9.54 -13.70 5.57
CA ALA A 71 -9.94 -14.05 4.22
C ALA A 71 -9.69 -15.54 3.99
N TYR A 72 -10.69 -16.39 4.21
CA TYR A 72 -10.56 -17.85 4.11
C TYR A 72 -10.04 -18.30 2.74
N CYS A 73 -10.60 -17.73 1.67
CA CYS A 73 -10.15 -18.02 0.32
C CYS A 73 -10.62 -16.97 -0.68
N ARG A 74 -10.12 -17.09 -1.91
CA ARG A 74 -10.62 -16.36 -3.08
C ARG A 74 -11.66 -17.22 -3.78
N VAL A 75 -12.83 -16.65 -4.02
CA VAL A 75 -13.89 -17.29 -4.79
C VAL A 75 -14.21 -16.46 -6.03
N VAL A 76 -14.74 -17.13 -7.06
CA VAL A 76 -15.20 -16.47 -8.28
C VAL A 76 -16.71 -16.27 -8.20
N GLY A 77 -17.15 -15.06 -8.49
CA GLY A 77 -18.55 -14.69 -8.57
C GLY A 77 -18.78 -13.56 -9.57
N GLN A 78 -19.97 -12.98 -9.58
CA GLN A 78 -20.17 -11.77 -10.39
C GLN A 78 -19.47 -10.60 -9.73
N GLY A 79 -18.55 -9.93 -10.43
CA GLY A 79 -17.85 -8.76 -9.92
C GLY A 79 -18.80 -7.57 -9.76
N VAL A 80 -18.38 -6.58 -8.97
CA VAL A 80 -19.04 -5.26 -8.99
C VAL A 80 -18.86 -4.60 -10.35
N TYR A 81 -17.70 -4.85 -10.98
CA TYR A 81 -17.38 -4.46 -12.35
C TYR A 81 -16.77 -5.66 -13.11
N ASP A 82 -16.86 -5.64 -14.43
CA ASP A 82 -16.52 -6.78 -15.30
C ASP A 82 -15.03 -7.12 -15.34
N HIS A 83 -14.15 -6.22 -14.92
CA HIS A 83 -12.70 -6.46 -14.94
C HIS A 83 -12.23 -7.38 -13.80
N ASN A 84 -13.03 -7.54 -12.75
CA ASN A 84 -12.65 -8.33 -11.57
C ASN A 84 -13.85 -9.08 -10.97
N HIS A 85 -13.82 -10.40 -11.11
CA HIS A 85 -14.82 -11.34 -10.61
C HIS A 85 -14.42 -12.04 -9.30
N VAL A 86 -13.34 -11.59 -8.66
CA VAL A 86 -12.78 -12.22 -7.46
C VAL A 86 -13.37 -11.59 -6.19
N TRP A 87 -13.80 -12.45 -5.29
CA TRP A 87 -14.29 -12.11 -3.96
C TRP A 87 -13.46 -12.83 -2.89
N PHE A 88 -13.32 -12.23 -1.72
CA PHE A 88 -12.82 -12.89 -0.52
C PHE A 88 -13.99 -13.41 0.29
N GLU A 89 -13.96 -14.70 0.62
CA GLU A 89 -14.84 -15.27 1.64
C GLU A 89 -14.26 -14.95 3.02
N THR A 90 -15.08 -14.39 3.90
CA THR A 90 -14.73 -13.95 5.26
C THR A 90 -15.74 -14.52 6.26
N PRO A 91 -15.46 -14.52 7.57
CA PRO A 91 -16.44 -14.89 8.60
C PRO A 91 -17.76 -14.10 8.55
N LEU A 92 -17.74 -12.91 7.93
CA LEU A 92 -18.88 -12.00 7.84
C LEU A 92 -19.66 -12.15 6.51
N GLY A 93 -19.16 -12.95 5.57
CA GLY A 93 -19.67 -13.08 4.20
C GLY A 93 -18.61 -12.73 3.16
N PHE A 94 -19.04 -12.24 2.00
CA PHE A 94 -18.17 -12.04 0.83
C PHE A 94 -17.85 -10.57 0.61
N VAL A 95 -16.57 -10.26 0.45
CA VAL A 95 -16.06 -8.92 0.13
C VAL A 95 -15.46 -8.92 -1.26
N TRP A 96 -15.81 -7.96 -2.10
CA TRP A 96 -15.23 -7.85 -3.44
C TRP A 96 -13.75 -7.46 -3.35
N SER A 97 -12.89 -8.20 -4.05
CA SER A 97 -11.44 -8.15 -3.80
C SER A 97 -10.77 -6.83 -4.14
N SER A 98 -11.34 -6.00 -5.02
CA SER A 98 -10.77 -4.68 -5.33
C SER A 98 -10.84 -3.69 -4.15
N TYR A 99 -11.75 -3.92 -3.20
CA TYR A 99 -11.90 -3.08 -2.00
C TYR A 99 -11.11 -3.58 -0.79
N ALA A 100 -10.42 -4.70 -0.94
CA ALA A 100 -9.75 -5.40 0.13
C ALA A 100 -8.33 -5.75 -0.30
N GLN A 101 -7.36 -5.15 0.37
CA GLN A 101 -5.96 -5.39 0.13
C GLN A 101 -5.51 -6.64 0.90
N PRO A 102 -4.96 -7.67 0.24
CA PRO A 102 -4.32 -8.78 0.93
C PRO A 102 -3.15 -8.28 1.78
N VAL A 103 -3.10 -8.69 3.04
CA VAL A 103 -2.05 -8.32 4.00
C VAL A 103 -1.65 -9.53 4.82
N HIS A 104 -0.50 -9.45 5.49
CA HIS A 104 -0.13 -10.39 6.54
C HIS A 104 0.05 -9.66 7.87
N ASN A 105 -0.11 -10.40 8.96
CA ASN A 105 0.24 -9.95 10.31
C ASN A 105 1.43 -10.75 10.83
N ARG A 106 2.64 -10.35 10.44
CA ARG A 106 3.89 -11.00 10.83
C ARG A 106 4.73 -10.04 11.65
N SER A 107 4.81 -10.32 12.95
CA SER A 107 5.77 -9.70 13.86
C SER A 107 7.19 -10.19 13.55
N ASN A 108 8.18 -9.31 13.63
CA ASN A 108 9.57 -9.61 13.33
C ASN A 108 10.43 -9.57 14.60
N PRO A 109 11.52 -10.37 14.65
CA PRO A 109 12.59 -10.17 15.62
C PRO A 109 13.13 -8.74 15.53
N LEU A 110 13.41 -8.15 16.69
CA LEU A 110 14.05 -6.84 16.75
C LEU A 110 15.50 -6.94 16.28
N LEU A 111 15.92 -6.00 15.46
CA LEU A 111 17.31 -5.73 15.13
C LEU A 111 18.12 -5.46 16.41
N ASP A 112 19.20 -6.22 16.59
CA ASP A 112 20.15 -6.04 17.69
C ASP A 112 20.91 -4.71 17.55
N ALA A 113 21.28 -4.37 16.31
CA ALA A 113 21.95 -3.13 15.94
C ALA A 113 21.43 -2.65 14.58
N ILE A 114 21.44 -1.33 14.39
CA ILE A 114 21.13 -0.69 13.12
C ILE A 114 22.43 -0.04 12.60
N PRO A 115 22.81 -0.28 11.32
CA PRO A 115 23.97 0.38 10.71
C PRO A 115 23.90 1.90 10.77
N GLU A 116 25.05 2.59 10.75
CA GLU A 116 25.10 4.07 10.79
C GLU A 116 24.39 4.72 9.60
N ASP A 117 24.40 4.07 8.43
CA ASP A 117 23.69 4.47 7.21
C ASP A 117 22.27 3.84 7.11
N GLY A 118 21.78 3.31 8.22
CA GLY A 118 20.47 2.68 8.38
C GLY A 118 20.33 1.34 7.66
N THR A 119 19.12 0.77 7.70
CA THR A 119 18.74 -0.42 6.92
C THR A 119 17.43 -0.19 6.15
N TRP A 120 17.26 -0.81 4.99
CA TRP A 120 15.96 -0.83 4.31
C TRP A 120 15.05 -1.83 5.02
N THR A 121 13.81 -1.43 5.29
CA THR A 121 12.83 -2.29 5.93
C THR A 121 11.51 -2.31 5.18
N GLU A 122 10.76 -3.38 5.38
CA GLU A 122 9.41 -3.58 4.87
C GLU A 122 8.44 -3.73 6.04
N VAL A 123 7.28 -3.07 5.98
CA VAL A 123 6.20 -3.27 6.95
C VAL A 123 5.51 -4.61 6.66
N THR A 124 5.46 -5.52 7.63
CA THR A 124 4.90 -6.88 7.47
C THR A 124 3.67 -7.16 8.34
N VAL A 125 3.10 -6.12 8.93
CA VAL A 125 1.80 -6.12 9.60
C VAL A 125 0.78 -5.34 8.76
N PRO A 126 -0.54 -5.49 8.95
CA PRO A 126 -1.54 -4.77 8.15
C PRO A 126 -1.31 -3.25 8.13
N TYR A 127 -1.04 -2.68 9.30
CA TYR A 127 -0.51 -1.33 9.46
C TYR A 127 0.12 -1.14 10.86
N VAL A 128 0.93 -0.10 10.99
CA VAL A 128 1.45 0.45 12.26
C VAL A 128 1.43 1.98 12.17
N ASP A 129 1.15 2.67 13.27
CA ASP A 129 1.20 4.14 13.28
C ASP A 129 2.65 4.63 13.46
N GLY A 130 3.15 5.42 12.50
CA GLY A 130 4.37 6.21 12.60
C GLY A 130 4.10 7.50 13.36
N ARG A 131 4.63 7.62 14.57
CA ARG A 131 4.38 8.72 15.52
C ARG A 131 5.51 9.73 15.56
N SER A 132 5.24 10.91 16.10
CA SER A 132 6.24 12.00 16.16
C SER A 132 7.35 11.79 17.19
N ARG A 133 7.20 10.83 18.11
CA ARG A 133 8.18 10.40 19.12
C ARG A 133 7.86 8.96 19.55
N PRO A 134 8.80 8.20 20.16
CA PRO A 134 8.60 6.79 20.55
C PRO A 134 7.74 6.70 21.81
N ASP A 135 6.46 6.99 21.65
CA ASP A 135 5.46 7.07 22.70
C ASP A 135 4.10 6.68 22.09
N PRO A 136 3.40 5.65 22.59
CA PRO A 136 2.11 5.21 22.08
C PRO A 136 1.05 6.32 21.99
N TYR A 137 1.19 7.36 22.81
CA TYR A 137 0.24 8.47 22.89
C TYR A 137 0.67 9.69 22.05
N ALA A 138 1.83 9.63 21.40
CA ALA A 138 2.30 10.71 20.55
C ALA A 138 1.43 10.86 19.29
N PRO A 139 1.32 12.10 18.75
CA PRO A 139 0.63 12.34 17.48
C PRO A 139 1.12 11.42 16.37
N VAL A 140 0.18 10.84 15.61
CA VAL A 140 0.46 10.09 14.39
C VAL A 140 0.88 11.07 13.30
N VAL A 141 2.01 10.81 12.67
CA VAL A 141 2.49 11.55 11.49
C VAL A 141 1.95 10.87 10.24
N TYR A 142 2.21 9.57 10.08
CA TYR A 142 1.60 8.73 9.04
C TYR A 142 1.18 7.39 9.63
N ARG A 143 0.13 6.79 9.08
CA ARG A 143 -0.10 5.35 9.19
C ARG A 143 0.76 4.64 8.14
N LEU A 144 1.53 3.66 8.57
CA LEU A 144 2.44 2.88 7.74
C LEU A 144 1.81 1.54 7.43
N TYR A 145 1.57 1.26 6.15
CA TYR A 145 0.80 0.09 5.71
C TYR A 145 1.71 -1.08 5.31
N TYR A 146 1.13 -2.28 5.35
CA TYR A 146 1.73 -3.50 4.80
C TYR A 146 2.40 -3.26 3.44
N ALA A 147 3.62 -3.76 3.28
CA ALA A 147 4.48 -3.65 2.11
C ALA A 147 5.00 -2.24 1.77
N MET A 148 4.82 -1.24 2.64
CA MET A 148 5.63 -0.02 2.59
C MET A 148 7.10 -0.34 2.81
N VAL A 149 7.97 0.30 2.04
CA VAL A 149 9.43 0.19 2.17
C VAL A 149 9.99 1.50 2.71
N LEU A 150 10.67 1.47 3.85
CA LEU A 150 11.15 2.66 4.56
C LEU A 150 12.58 2.45 5.08
N ASN A 151 13.27 3.53 5.45
CA ASN A 151 14.57 3.44 6.09
C ASN A 151 14.42 3.44 7.61
N VAL A 152 15.16 2.57 8.28
CA VAL A 152 15.30 2.54 9.74
C VAL A 152 16.75 2.82 10.08
N ASP A 153 16.99 3.87 10.88
CA ASP A 153 18.34 4.33 11.21
C ASP A 153 18.63 4.39 12.72
N GLN A 154 17.61 4.18 13.57
CA GLN A 154 17.80 4.15 15.02
C GLN A 154 16.84 3.20 15.73
N ARG A 155 17.37 2.52 16.75
CA ARG A 155 16.61 1.73 17.74
C ARG A 155 16.49 2.55 19.01
N VAL A 156 15.27 2.71 19.51
CA VAL A 156 14.97 3.56 20.67
C VAL A 156 14.02 2.82 21.60
N GLU A 157 14.27 2.90 22.90
CA GLU A 157 13.30 2.43 23.91
C GLU A 157 12.21 3.49 24.08
N GLY A 158 10.95 3.08 23.96
CA GLY A 158 9.79 3.96 24.05
C GLY A 158 9.41 4.30 25.48
N SER A 159 8.48 5.23 25.65
CA SER A 159 7.90 5.58 26.96
C SER A 159 7.16 4.43 27.63
N ASP A 160 6.81 3.40 26.86
CA ASP A 160 6.16 2.16 27.28
C ASP A 160 7.14 1.02 27.61
N GLY A 161 8.45 1.23 27.45
CA GLY A 161 9.49 0.22 27.65
C GLY A 161 9.66 -0.74 26.45
N GLU A 162 8.86 -0.58 25.39
CA GLU A 162 8.97 -1.36 24.17
C GLU A 162 10.05 -0.78 23.24
N ILE A 163 10.46 -1.56 22.24
CA ILE A 163 11.43 -1.10 21.27
C ILE A 163 10.75 -0.50 20.05
N TRP A 164 11.08 0.75 19.80
CA TRP A 164 10.65 1.55 18.66
C TRP A 164 11.81 1.75 17.69
N TYR A 165 11.49 1.89 16.42
CA TYR A 165 12.43 2.33 15.40
C TYR A 165 12.16 3.77 15.01
N ARG A 166 13.24 4.54 14.85
CA ARG A 166 13.20 5.79 14.09
C ARG A 166 13.19 5.41 12.61
N VAL A 167 12.11 5.77 11.95
CA VAL A 167 11.80 5.44 10.57
C VAL A 167 11.74 6.74 9.78
N HIS A 168 12.24 6.74 8.56
CA HIS A 168 12.08 7.88 7.67
C HIS A 168 11.92 7.45 6.21
N ASP A 169 11.30 8.33 5.42
CA ASP A 169 11.26 8.21 3.97
C ASP A 169 12.42 8.98 3.30
N GLU A 170 12.41 9.02 1.97
CA GLU A 170 13.41 9.74 1.17
C GLU A 170 13.38 11.27 1.34
N ASN A 171 12.26 11.82 1.85
CA ASN A 171 12.12 13.24 2.12
C ASN A 171 12.58 13.61 3.55
N ASN A 172 13.13 12.63 4.28
CA ASN A 172 13.56 12.73 5.68
C ASN A 172 12.42 13.09 6.64
N ILE A 173 11.20 12.64 6.34
CA ILE A 173 10.11 12.73 7.32
C ILE A 173 10.37 11.69 8.41
N ILE A 174 10.71 12.17 9.60
CA ILE A 174 11.03 11.32 10.74
C ILE A 174 9.75 10.89 11.47
N MET A 175 9.66 9.60 11.73
CA MET A 175 8.60 8.93 12.46
C MET A 175 9.18 7.91 13.43
N TYR A 176 8.38 7.47 14.39
CA TYR A 176 8.70 6.40 15.31
C TYR A 176 7.57 5.37 15.30
N ALA A 177 7.89 4.10 15.07
CA ALA A 177 6.92 3.00 15.10
C ALA A 177 7.50 1.79 15.83
N HIS A 178 6.65 0.89 16.34
CA HIS A 178 7.09 -0.33 17.01
C HIS A 178 8.00 -1.16 16.09
N GLY A 179 9.16 -1.57 16.61
CA GLY A 179 10.19 -2.21 15.80
C GLY A 179 9.76 -3.56 15.23
N SER A 180 8.88 -4.28 15.93
CA SER A 180 8.35 -5.59 15.50
C SER A 180 7.56 -5.54 14.19
N ALA A 181 7.06 -4.37 13.79
CA ALA A 181 6.34 -4.19 12.52
C ALA A 181 7.24 -4.31 11.29
N PHE A 182 8.57 -4.18 11.46
CA PHE A 182 9.52 -4.01 10.36
C PHE A 182 10.39 -5.24 10.17
N ARG A 183 10.41 -5.75 8.94
CA ARG A 183 11.36 -6.75 8.49
C ARG A 183 12.52 -6.06 7.78
N SER A 184 13.76 -6.35 8.18
CA SER A 184 14.91 -5.88 7.39
C SER A 184 14.94 -6.55 6.02
N ILE A 185 15.24 -5.76 5.00
CA ILE A 185 15.49 -6.23 3.64
C ILE A 185 16.98 -6.47 3.51
N ALA A 186 17.39 -7.69 3.15
CA ALA A 186 18.80 -8.01 2.94
C ALA A 186 19.30 -7.53 1.56
N ALA A 187 20.60 -7.29 1.41
CA ALA A 187 21.18 -6.85 0.13
C ALA A 187 20.93 -7.86 -1.00
N GLU A 188 20.93 -9.15 -0.67
CA GLU A 188 20.66 -10.25 -1.59
C GLU A 188 19.21 -10.22 -2.12
N GLU A 189 18.27 -9.65 -1.37
CA GLU A 189 16.88 -9.48 -1.82
C GLU A 189 16.73 -8.39 -2.89
N ILE A 190 17.73 -7.54 -3.08
CA ILE A 190 17.77 -6.49 -4.12
C ILE A 190 18.67 -6.93 -5.29
N ALA A 191 19.41 -8.04 -5.16
CA ALA A 191 20.30 -8.54 -6.18
C ALA A 191 19.56 -8.75 -7.53
N PRO A 192 20.21 -8.39 -8.66
CA PRO A 192 19.57 -8.39 -9.97
C PRO A 192 19.18 -9.79 -10.43
N ILE A 193 18.11 -9.88 -11.22
CA ILE A 193 17.65 -11.11 -11.87
C ILE A 193 18.13 -11.11 -13.32
N SER A 194 18.81 -12.19 -13.73
CA SER A 194 19.40 -12.37 -15.08
C SER A 194 20.22 -11.16 -15.57
N PRO A 195 21.20 -10.64 -14.80
CA PRO A 195 21.94 -9.42 -15.18
C PRO A 195 22.73 -9.55 -16.49
N GLU A 196 23.00 -10.78 -16.94
CA GLU A 196 23.70 -11.11 -18.18
C GLU A 196 22.84 -11.01 -19.45
N VAL A 197 21.52 -10.93 -19.32
CA VAL A 197 20.61 -10.82 -20.46
C VAL A 197 20.49 -9.36 -20.89
N GLU A 198 20.95 -9.06 -22.10
CA GLU A 198 20.89 -7.71 -22.69
C GLU A 198 19.50 -7.38 -23.27
N ASP A 199 18.89 -8.32 -24.00
CA ASP A 199 17.58 -8.12 -24.64
C ASP A 199 16.44 -8.35 -23.65
N LYS A 200 16.17 -7.32 -22.84
CA LYS A 200 15.06 -7.24 -21.90
C LYS A 200 14.03 -6.22 -22.35
N VAL A 201 12.77 -6.63 -22.43
CA VAL A 201 11.64 -5.75 -22.78
C VAL A 201 10.47 -5.98 -21.83
N ILE A 202 9.89 -4.89 -21.33
CA ILE A 202 8.58 -4.89 -20.69
C ILE A 202 7.55 -4.46 -21.71
N ARG A 203 6.42 -5.17 -21.80
CA ARG A 203 5.26 -4.77 -22.57
C ARG A 203 4.09 -4.49 -21.65
N VAL A 204 3.58 -3.26 -21.70
CA VAL A 204 2.38 -2.81 -20.99
C VAL A 204 1.24 -2.70 -21.99
N ARG A 205 0.11 -3.36 -21.72
CA ARG A 205 -1.11 -3.28 -22.55
C ARG A 205 -2.22 -2.64 -21.75
N LEU A 206 -2.61 -1.41 -22.12
CA LEU A 206 -3.52 -0.58 -21.34
C LEU A 206 -4.98 -1.06 -21.40
N LEU A 207 -5.49 -1.46 -22.56
CA LEU A 207 -6.84 -2.01 -22.72
C LEU A 207 -6.99 -3.35 -22.00
N ARG A 208 -5.92 -4.16 -21.97
CA ARG A 208 -5.90 -5.44 -21.26
C ARG A 208 -5.59 -5.30 -19.77
N GLN A 209 -5.01 -4.18 -19.34
CA GLN A 209 -4.52 -3.95 -17.98
C GLN A 209 -3.61 -5.08 -17.50
N ASP A 210 -2.58 -5.38 -18.31
CA ASP A 210 -1.54 -6.33 -17.96
C ASP A 210 -0.14 -5.89 -18.42
N LEU A 211 0.87 -6.53 -17.80
CA LEU A 211 2.28 -6.35 -18.07
C LEU A 211 2.94 -7.70 -18.27
N SER A 212 3.77 -7.81 -19.30
CA SER A 212 4.61 -8.99 -19.58
C SER A 212 6.08 -8.57 -19.69
N ALA A 213 7.00 -9.35 -19.09
CA ALA A 213 8.44 -9.15 -19.22
C ALA A 213 9.05 -10.24 -20.11
N TYR A 214 9.94 -9.86 -21.03
CA TYR A 214 10.55 -10.75 -22.01
C TYR A 214 12.08 -10.74 -21.93
N GLU A 215 12.68 -11.92 -22.02
CA GLU A 215 14.13 -12.12 -22.22
C GLU A 215 14.34 -12.77 -23.59
N ASN A 216 15.09 -12.13 -24.49
CA ASN A 216 15.36 -12.64 -25.85
C ASN A 216 14.08 -13.08 -26.59
N GLY A 217 12.99 -12.33 -26.43
CA GLY A 217 11.68 -12.62 -27.01
C GLY A 217 10.83 -13.69 -26.30
N VAL A 218 11.30 -14.30 -25.20
CA VAL A 218 10.55 -15.28 -24.40
C VAL A 218 9.95 -14.61 -23.17
N GLU A 219 8.65 -14.79 -22.93
CA GLU A 219 7.98 -14.26 -21.73
C GLU A 219 8.46 -15.00 -20.48
N VAL A 220 9.01 -14.24 -19.52
CA VAL A 220 9.53 -14.77 -18.25
C VAL A 220 8.72 -14.33 -17.04
N TYR A 221 7.86 -13.31 -17.19
CA TYR A 221 7.01 -12.81 -16.13
C TYR A 221 5.73 -12.19 -16.67
N TYR A 222 4.66 -12.28 -15.87
CA TYR A 222 3.35 -11.70 -16.16
C TYR A 222 2.69 -11.22 -14.88
N CYS A 223 2.07 -10.03 -14.93
CA CYS A 223 1.19 -9.56 -13.87
C CYS A 223 0.06 -8.66 -14.40
N ARG A 224 -1.00 -8.55 -13.59
CA ARG A 224 -2.08 -7.56 -13.79
C ARG A 224 -1.59 -6.19 -13.30
N ILE A 225 -2.05 -5.12 -13.94
CA ILE A 225 -1.70 -3.75 -13.56
C ILE A 225 -2.94 -2.91 -13.28
N ALA A 226 -2.76 -1.75 -12.67
CA ALA A 226 -3.73 -0.66 -12.74
C ALA A 226 -3.03 0.59 -13.28
N SER A 227 -3.31 0.95 -14.53
CA SER A 227 -2.69 2.10 -15.20
C SER A 227 -3.40 3.41 -14.85
N GLY A 228 -2.96 4.49 -15.51
CA GLY A 228 -3.57 5.80 -15.40
C GLY A 228 -5.02 5.87 -15.86
N TYR A 229 -5.92 6.41 -15.04
CA TYR A 229 -7.35 6.55 -15.37
C TYR A 229 -7.67 7.88 -16.10
N ALA A 230 -8.77 7.89 -16.83
CA ALA A 230 -9.35 9.11 -17.36
C ALA A 230 -10.58 9.48 -16.54
N TYR A 231 -10.71 10.77 -16.17
CA TYR A 231 -11.93 11.31 -15.59
C TYR A 231 -12.48 12.42 -16.48
N TYR A 232 -13.80 12.44 -16.60
CA TYR A 232 -14.55 13.42 -17.36
C TYR A 232 -15.26 14.34 -16.37
N ASP A 233 -14.85 15.61 -16.32
CA ASP A 233 -15.62 16.68 -15.68
C ASP A 233 -16.26 17.54 -16.77
N ASP A 234 -17.39 18.18 -16.44
CA ASP A 234 -18.30 18.94 -17.31
C ASP A 234 -17.62 20.11 -18.06
N ASP A 235 -16.77 19.78 -19.04
CA ASP A 235 -16.11 20.61 -20.09
C ASP A 235 -14.57 20.53 -20.15
N GLU A 236 -13.89 19.76 -19.28
CA GLU A 236 -12.43 19.56 -19.35
C GLU A 236 -12.03 18.10 -19.06
N VAL A 237 -11.37 17.44 -20.02
CA VAL A 237 -10.91 16.05 -19.82
C VAL A 237 -9.63 16.06 -18.99
N ARG A 238 -9.72 15.70 -17.71
CA ARG A 238 -8.54 15.43 -16.87
C ARG A 238 -8.02 14.04 -17.19
N ARG A 239 -7.01 14.00 -18.06
CA ARG A 239 -6.38 12.78 -18.57
C ARG A 239 -5.15 12.44 -17.73
N TRP A 240 -5.29 11.50 -16.80
CA TRP A 240 -4.13 10.89 -16.15
C TRP A 240 -3.68 9.64 -16.91
N HIS A 241 -3.59 9.70 -18.24
CA HIS A 241 -3.24 8.51 -19.03
C HIS A 241 -1.78 8.13 -18.84
N THR A 242 -1.53 6.82 -18.73
CA THR A 242 -0.19 6.28 -18.93
C THR A 242 0.21 6.51 -20.39
N PRO A 243 1.35 7.15 -20.68
CA PRO A 243 1.69 7.57 -22.04
C PRO A 243 2.11 6.38 -22.91
N VAL A 244 1.41 6.18 -24.04
CA VAL A 244 1.74 5.18 -25.05
C VAL A 244 3.04 5.54 -25.76
N GLY A 245 3.92 4.56 -25.96
CA GLY A 245 5.21 4.78 -26.62
C GLY A 245 6.27 3.77 -26.22
N ASP A 246 7.48 4.01 -26.72
CA ASP A 246 8.68 3.27 -26.37
C ASP A 246 9.50 4.11 -25.41
N TRP A 247 9.65 3.59 -24.21
CA TRP A 247 10.30 4.26 -23.09
C TRP A 247 11.48 3.44 -22.60
N TYR A 248 12.41 4.10 -21.93
CA TYR A 248 13.53 3.40 -21.29
C TYR A 248 13.53 3.77 -19.82
N THR A 249 13.71 2.78 -18.96
CA THR A 249 13.93 3.05 -17.55
C THR A 249 15.17 3.93 -17.39
N TRP A 250 15.04 4.99 -16.60
CA TRP A 250 16.13 5.95 -16.39
C TRP A 250 16.37 6.24 -14.92
N ARG A 251 15.43 5.92 -14.02
CA ARG A 251 15.64 6.02 -12.58
C ARG A 251 14.94 4.91 -11.83
N LYS A 252 15.58 4.39 -10.79
CA LYS A 252 15.02 3.37 -9.91
C LYS A 252 15.31 3.73 -8.46
N MET A 253 14.34 3.51 -7.58
CA MET A 253 14.42 3.79 -6.14
C MET A 253 13.78 2.65 -5.34
N VAL A 254 14.47 2.17 -4.30
CA VAL A 254 13.95 1.13 -3.38
C VAL A 254 12.71 1.63 -2.64
N SER A 255 12.68 2.92 -2.30
CA SER A 255 11.54 3.61 -1.70
C SER A 255 11.38 5.00 -2.31
N ARG A 256 10.14 5.42 -2.53
CA ARG A 256 9.77 6.74 -3.04
C ARG A 256 8.64 7.32 -2.19
N HIS A 257 8.69 8.62 -1.93
CA HIS A 257 7.58 9.40 -1.45
C HIS A 257 6.88 10.02 -2.67
N MET A 258 5.68 9.53 -2.97
CA MET A 258 4.87 10.03 -4.07
C MET A 258 3.83 11.02 -3.55
N ALA A 259 4.01 12.30 -3.88
CA ALA A 259 3.07 13.36 -3.56
C ALA A 259 2.73 14.18 -4.82
N GLY A 260 1.50 14.69 -4.90
CA GLY A 260 1.04 15.51 -6.03
C GLY A 260 -0.45 15.83 -5.96
N GLY A 261 -0.96 16.50 -7.00
CA GLY A 261 -2.36 16.90 -7.10
C GLY A 261 -2.67 18.31 -6.56
N ASP A 262 -3.96 18.66 -6.55
CA ASP A 262 -4.48 19.93 -6.03
C ASP A 262 -5.16 19.75 -4.66
N ALA A 263 -5.77 20.79 -4.09
CA ALA A 263 -6.39 20.71 -2.76
C ALA A 263 -7.53 19.68 -2.65
N VAL A 264 -8.13 19.28 -3.77
CA VAL A 264 -9.28 18.35 -3.82
C VAL A 264 -8.81 16.94 -4.16
N THR A 265 -7.78 16.85 -4.99
CA THR A 265 -7.20 15.61 -5.48
C THR A 265 -5.78 15.43 -4.94
N GLY A 266 -5.43 15.95 -3.78
CA GLY A 266 -4.09 15.77 -3.23
C GLY A 266 -3.82 14.29 -2.94
N TYR A 267 -2.60 13.82 -3.17
CA TYR A 267 -2.11 12.56 -2.63
C TYR A 267 -0.73 12.77 -2.01
N ASP A 268 -0.47 12.04 -0.95
CA ASP A 268 0.75 12.12 -0.16
C ASP A 268 1.07 10.74 0.41
N ILE A 269 1.90 9.98 -0.30
CA ILE A 269 2.06 8.55 -0.11
C ILE A 269 3.56 8.24 0.13
N PRO A 270 3.99 8.08 1.39
CA PRO A 270 5.36 7.71 1.69
C PRO A 270 5.59 6.21 1.43
N GLY A 271 6.86 5.80 1.38
CA GLY A 271 7.24 4.39 1.41
C GLY A 271 6.80 3.55 0.22
N VAL A 272 6.57 4.17 -0.95
CA VAL A 272 6.23 3.46 -2.19
C VAL A 272 7.45 2.68 -2.67
N GLY A 273 7.38 1.36 -2.51
CA GLY A 273 8.49 0.46 -2.76
C GLY A 273 8.75 0.21 -4.25
N TRP A 274 10.01 -0.14 -4.55
CA TRP A 274 10.41 -0.76 -5.81
C TRP A 274 10.03 0.05 -7.06
N THR A 275 10.28 1.36 -7.01
CA THR A 275 9.85 2.32 -8.03
C THR A 275 10.80 2.32 -9.23
N ILE A 276 10.25 2.23 -10.44
CA ILE A 276 10.94 2.20 -11.73
C ILE A 276 10.38 3.29 -12.64
N VAL A 277 11.10 4.40 -12.79
CA VAL A 277 10.69 5.55 -13.61
C VAL A 277 11.15 5.38 -15.05
N PHE A 278 10.25 5.64 -16.00
CA PHE A 278 10.50 5.40 -17.42
C PHE A 278 10.16 6.56 -18.35
N THR A 279 9.52 7.62 -17.87
CA THR A 279 9.22 8.84 -18.65
C THR A 279 9.86 10.07 -18.02
N ASP A 280 10.04 11.13 -18.80
CA ASP A 280 10.55 12.41 -18.29
C ASP A 280 9.54 13.12 -17.38
N SER A 281 8.24 12.85 -17.56
CA SER A 281 7.14 13.34 -16.72
C SER A 281 7.01 12.62 -15.38
N GLY A 282 7.76 11.53 -15.18
CA GLY A 282 7.84 10.82 -13.89
C GLY A 282 6.87 9.65 -13.72
N GLU A 283 6.19 9.20 -14.79
CA GLU A 283 5.44 7.95 -14.74
C GLU A 283 6.38 6.77 -14.47
N ALA A 284 5.91 5.89 -13.59
CA ALA A 284 6.71 4.80 -13.05
C ALA A 284 5.89 3.51 -12.91
N ILE A 285 6.58 2.37 -12.93
CA ILE A 285 6.07 1.10 -12.40
C ILE A 285 6.46 1.04 -10.93
N HIS A 286 5.53 0.79 -10.01
CA HIS A 286 5.83 0.74 -8.58
C HIS A 286 4.85 -0.13 -7.78
N SER A 287 5.23 -0.46 -6.53
CA SER A 287 4.35 -1.19 -5.62
C SER A 287 3.15 -0.35 -5.22
N THR A 288 2.01 -1.00 -5.01
CA THR A 288 0.80 -0.33 -4.57
C THR A 288 0.24 -0.98 -3.32
N HIS A 289 0.30 -0.25 -2.20
CA HIS A 289 -0.19 -0.71 -0.91
C HIS A 289 -1.54 -0.07 -0.51
N TRP A 290 -2.15 0.75 -1.36
CA TRP A 290 -3.40 1.45 -1.03
C TRP A 290 -4.63 0.89 -1.76
N HIS A 291 -4.47 -0.04 -2.70
CA HIS A 291 -5.58 -0.73 -3.37
C HIS A 291 -5.18 -2.11 -3.91
N ASN A 292 -6.17 -2.92 -4.30
CA ASN A 292 -5.98 -4.24 -4.91
C ASN A 292 -6.70 -4.41 -6.26
N ASP A 293 -7.02 -3.29 -6.91
CA ASP A 293 -7.88 -3.25 -8.09
C ASP A 293 -7.10 -3.36 -9.42
N TYR A 294 -6.34 -4.45 -9.57
CA TYR A 294 -5.55 -4.70 -10.77
C TYR A 294 -6.44 -5.28 -11.88
N GLY A 295 -6.36 -4.70 -13.07
CA GLY A 295 -7.21 -5.02 -14.19
C GLY A 295 -8.09 -3.88 -14.67
N THR A 296 -8.06 -2.74 -13.98
CA THR A 296 -8.74 -1.50 -14.38
C THR A 296 -7.80 -0.31 -14.16
N PRO A 297 -7.88 0.75 -14.98
CA PRO A 297 -7.18 2.00 -14.69
C PRO A 297 -7.61 2.59 -13.34
N ARG A 298 -6.64 3.01 -12.52
CA ARG A 298 -6.85 3.59 -11.18
C ARG A 298 -5.79 4.59 -10.74
N SER A 299 -4.62 4.61 -11.39
CA SER A 299 -3.49 5.48 -11.01
C SER A 299 -3.56 6.88 -11.65
N ARG A 300 -2.62 7.75 -11.32
CA ARG A 300 -2.47 9.07 -11.97
C ARG A 300 -1.46 9.11 -13.12
N GLY A 301 -1.28 7.99 -13.80
CA GLY A 301 -0.37 7.86 -14.94
C GLY A 301 0.65 6.73 -14.75
N CYS A 302 1.01 6.43 -13.50
CA CYS A 302 1.86 5.30 -13.15
C CYS A 302 1.23 3.94 -13.51
N VAL A 303 2.06 2.91 -13.56
CA VAL A 303 1.63 1.52 -13.74
C VAL A 303 1.71 0.85 -12.37
N ASN A 304 0.57 0.80 -11.67
CA ASN A 304 0.47 0.19 -10.35
C ASN A 304 0.52 -1.33 -10.48
N VAL A 305 1.38 -1.98 -9.71
CA VAL A 305 1.46 -3.45 -9.61
C VAL A 305 1.50 -3.89 -8.15
N ARG A 306 1.30 -5.19 -7.90
CA ARG A 306 1.42 -5.74 -6.54
C ARG A 306 2.84 -5.56 -6.00
N PRO A 307 3.03 -5.43 -4.68
CA PRO A 307 4.37 -5.24 -4.11
C PRO A 307 5.40 -6.29 -4.54
N GLU A 308 5.02 -7.56 -4.58
CA GLU A 308 5.86 -8.66 -5.04
C GLU A 308 6.20 -8.55 -6.53
N ASP A 309 5.23 -8.15 -7.37
CA ASP A 309 5.41 -7.92 -8.80
C ASP A 309 6.40 -6.78 -9.04
N SER A 310 6.25 -5.68 -8.30
CA SER A 310 7.14 -4.52 -8.39
C SER A 310 8.57 -4.87 -7.97
N LYS A 311 8.74 -5.62 -6.87
CA LYS A 311 10.06 -6.04 -6.41
C LYS A 311 10.75 -6.94 -7.44
N TRP A 312 10.01 -7.87 -8.06
CA TRP A 312 10.55 -8.72 -9.11
C TRP A 312 11.01 -7.88 -10.31
N LEU A 313 10.15 -6.99 -10.82
CA LEU A 313 10.48 -6.11 -11.95
C LEU A 313 11.65 -5.18 -11.62
N PHE A 314 11.72 -4.69 -10.39
CA PHE A 314 12.80 -3.83 -9.92
C PHE A 314 14.13 -4.56 -9.94
N ARG A 315 14.18 -5.83 -9.55
CA ARG A 315 15.43 -6.61 -9.62
C ARG A 315 15.77 -7.03 -11.05
N TRP A 316 14.76 -7.26 -11.88
CA TRP A 316 14.94 -7.75 -13.25
C TRP A 316 15.36 -6.67 -14.24
N THR A 317 14.88 -5.43 -14.07
CA THR A 317 15.18 -4.31 -14.97
C THR A 317 16.54 -3.68 -14.69
N SER A 318 17.16 -3.13 -15.73
CA SER A 318 18.28 -2.18 -15.62
C SER A 318 17.75 -0.76 -15.39
N PRO A 319 18.55 0.19 -14.86
CA PRO A 319 19.87 -0.02 -14.26
C PRO A 319 19.84 -0.87 -12.98
N ILE A 320 20.96 -1.53 -12.64
CA ILE A 320 21.11 -2.22 -11.35
C ILE A 320 21.21 -1.16 -10.25
N VAL A 321 20.58 -1.44 -9.10
CA VAL A 321 20.55 -0.53 -7.94
C VAL A 321 21.41 -1.11 -6.82
N ASP A 322 22.35 -0.34 -6.32
CA ASP A 322 23.11 -0.71 -5.12
C ASP A 322 22.21 -0.66 -3.88
N TYR A 323 22.47 -1.53 -2.89
CA TYR A 323 21.69 -1.58 -1.65
C TYR A 323 21.64 -0.22 -0.92
N ARG A 324 22.75 0.53 -1.01
CA ARG A 324 22.93 1.90 -0.52
C ARG A 324 23.53 2.73 -1.64
N PRO A 325 22.99 3.92 -1.97
CA PRO A 325 21.87 4.60 -1.30
C PRO A 325 20.49 3.98 -1.55
N GLY A 326 20.36 2.95 -2.41
CA GLY A 326 19.07 2.36 -2.76
C GLY A 326 18.35 3.10 -3.89
N ASP A 327 19.06 3.96 -4.63
CA ASP A 327 18.57 4.57 -5.85
C ASP A 327 19.67 4.71 -6.90
N VAL A 328 19.25 4.86 -8.15
CA VAL A 328 20.14 5.08 -9.29
C VAL A 328 19.42 5.90 -10.35
N THR A 329 20.15 6.83 -10.97
CA THR A 329 19.68 7.61 -12.11
C THR A 329 20.66 7.47 -13.26
N VAL A 330 20.17 7.01 -14.40
CA VAL A 330 20.94 6.89 -15.64
C VAL A 330 20.90 8.22 -16.37
N ARG A 331 22.06 8.64 -16.88
CA ARG A 331 22.17 9.79 -17.79
C ARG A 331 22.42 9.30 -19.21
N TRP A 332 21.81 9.99 -20.16
CA TRP A 332 22.06 9.79 -21.60
C TRP A 332 23.58 9.79 -21.89
N PRO A 333 24.13 8.91 -22.74
CA PRO A 333 23.46 7.97 -23.66
C PRO A 333 23.04 6.62 -23.07
N ASN A 334 23.35 6.35 -21.80
CA ASN A 334 22.99 5.07 -21.20
C ASN A 334 21.46 4.99 -21.05
N ARG A 335 20.89 3.85 -21.44
CA ARG A 335 19.45 3.56 -21.33
C ARG A 335 19.28 2.31 -20.47
N GLY A 336 18.25 2.27 -19.64
CA GLY A 336 17.88 1.06 -18.94
C GLY A 336 17.06 0.11 -19.82
N THR A 337 16.19 -0.68 -19.20
CA THR A 337 15.32 -1.64 -19.89
C THR A 337 14.26 -0.92 -20.72
N LEU A 338 13.99 -1.42 -21.93
CA LEU A 338 12.92 -0.93 -22.80
C LEU A 338 11.55 -1.27 -22.21
N ILE A 339 10.64 -0.30 -22.20
CA ILE A 339 9.23 -0.43 -21.84
C ILE A 339 8.39 0.01 -23.03
N GLU A 340 7.71 -0.95 -23.65
CA GLU A 340 6.74 -0.72 -24.71
C GLU A 340 5.35 -0.57 -24.09
N VAL A 341 4.82 0.65 -24.05
CA VAL A 341 3.45 0.91 -23.65
C VAL A 341 2.58 0.93 -24.91
N ARG A 342 1.52 0.12 -24.92
CA ARG A 342 0.57 -0.02 -26.02
C ARG A 342 -0.86 0.05 -25.47
N GLU A 343 -1.78 0.46 -26.32
CA GLU A 343 -3.22 0.29 -26.09
C GLU A 343 -3.55 -1.18 -25.89
#